data_AF-A0A6L3X6X6-F1
#
_entry.id   AF-A0A6L3X6X6-F1
#
_cell.length_a   1.000
_cell.length_b   1.000
_cell.length_c   1.000
_cell.angle_alpha   90.00
_cell.angle_beta   90.00
_cell.angle_gamma   90.00
#
_symmetry.space_group_name_H-M   'P 1'
#
loop_
_entity.id
_entity.type
_entity.pdbx_description
1 polymer ?
#
loop_
_entity_poly.entity_id
_entity_poly.type
_entity_poly.pdbx_seq_one_letter_code
_entity_poly.pdbx_strand_id
1 'polypeptide(L)'
;ALAVALSMAATPILLVLLTRLEKTGSEQEREADETDEEQPRVIIAGFGRFGQITGRLLLSSGVKMVILDHDPDHVDTLRKFDMKVFYGDATRVDLLESAGAAKAEVLINAIDDPETSMQMVELVKEHFPHLTIISRARDVDHYIQLRQAGVAAPERETFEGALKSGRMALESLGLGAYEARERADLFRRFNHEMVEEMVAMASSTATERAAVFKRTSTMLTEIINEDRNHLSLVQRHGWQGTEEGKHTGDPADEPESKPSA
;
A
#
# COMPACT_ATOMS: atom_id res chain seq x y z
N ALA A 1 37.08 -52.62 -19.57
CA ALA A 1 37.74 -51.45 -20.20
C ALA A 1 36.85 -50.77 -21.23
N LEU A 2 36.34 -51.48 -22.24
CA LEU A 2 35.50 -50.93 -23.33
C LEU A 2 34.21 -50.21 -22.88
N ALA A 3 33.49 -50.75 -21.88
CA ALA A 3 32.25 -50.14 -21.39
C ALA A 3 32.45 -48.75 -20.75
N VAL A 4 33.59 -48.54 -20.08
CA VAL A 4 33.92 -47.26 -19.43
C VAL A 4 34.31 -46.21 -20.49
N ALA A 5 35.06 -46.61 -21.51
CA ALA A 5 35.42 -45.73 -22.62
C ALA A 5 34.17 -45.26 -23.41
N LEU A 6 33.21 -46.16 -23.64
CA LEU A 6 31.94 -45.82 -24.28
C LEU A 6 31.09 -44.86 -23.42
N SER A 7 31.05 -45.06 -22.10
CA SER A 7 30.34 -44.17 -21.16
C SER A 7 30.94 -42.75 -21.15
N MET A 8 32.27 -42.62 -21.09
CA MET A 8 32.93 -41.32 -21.08
C MET A 8 32.82 -40.60 -22.42
N ALA A 9 32.75 -41.33 -23.54
CA ALA A 9 32.54 -40.75 -24.87
C ALA A 9 31.06 -40.33 -25.10
N ALA A 10 30.10 -41.06 -24.54
CA ALA A 10 28.68 -40.77 -24.70
C ALA A 10 28.19 -39.57 -23.89
N THR A 11 28.79 -39.33 -22.71
CA THR A 11 28.38 -38.26 -21.79
C THR A 11 28.44 -36.84 -22.40
N PRO A 12 29.53 -36.40 -23.07
CA PRO A 12 29.56 -35.06 -23.67
C PRO A 12 28.59 -34.92 -24.85
N ILE A 13 28.35 -36.00 -25.61
CA ILE A 13 27.39 -36.00 -26.73
C ILE A 13 25.96 -35.84 -26.20
N LEU A 14 25.62 -36.54 -25.11
CA LEU A 14 24.32 -36.42 -24.47
C LEU A 14 24.11 -35.01 -23.88
N LEU A 15 25.14 -34.41 -23.29
CA LEU A 15 25.08 -33.03 -22.80
C LEU A 15 24.87 -32.01 -23.93
N VAL A 16 25.53 -32.17 -25.08
CA VAL A 16 25.32 -31.28 -26.24
C VAL A 16 23.90 -31.44 -26.81
N LEU A 17 23.36 -32.67 -26.80
CA LEU A 17 22.00 -32.93 -27.27
C LEU A 17 20.95 -32.34 -26.32
N LEU A 18 21.12 -32.51 -25.01
CA LEU A 18 20.25 -31.94 -23.98
C LEU A 18 20.30 -30.40 -23.99
N THR A 19 21.48 -29.79 -24.09
CA THR A 19 21.60 -28.32 -24.18
C THR A 19 21.05 -27.75 -25.48
N ARG A 20 21.04 -28.51 -26.58
CA ARG A 20 20.34 -28.10 -27.81
C ARG A 20 18.82 -28.21 -27.69
N LEU A 21 18.31 -29.24 -27.02
CA LEU A 21 16.88 -29.38 -26.74
C LEU A 21 16.38 -28.31 -25.76
N GLU A 22 17.17 -27.95 -24.75
CA GLU A 22 16.88 -26.83 -23.84
C GLU A 22 16.96 -25.48 -24.55
N LYS A 23 17.91 -25.27 -25.47
CA LYS A 23 17.95 -24.04 -26.29
C LYS A 23 16.77 -23.90 -27.24
N THR A 24 16.24 -25.00 -27.77
CA THR A 24 14.96 -24.97 -28.52
C THR A 24 13.75 -24.68 -27.61
N GLY A 25 13.89 -24.83 -26.29
CA GLY A 25 12.91 -24.41 -25.29
C GLY A 25 13.19 -23.06 -24.61
N SER A 26 14.31 -22.38 -24.92
CA SER A 26 14.73 -21.16 -24.23
C SER A 26 15.01 -19.96 -25.15
N GLU A 27 14.61 -20.03 -26.41
CA GLU A 27 14.55 -18.90 -27.34
C GLU A 27 13.08 -18.55 -27.65
N GLN A 28 12.26 -18.37 -26.61
CA GLN A 28 11.13 -17.45 -26.74
C GLN A 28 11.68 -16.04 -26.68
N GLU A 29 12.17 -15.58 -27.84
CA GLU A 29 12.06 -14.17 -28.20
C GLU A 29 10.61 -13.76 -27.94
N ARG A 30 10.43 -12.96 -26.87
CA ARG A 30 9.40 -11.93 -26.68
C ARG A 30 8.27 -11.96 -27.73
N GLU A 31 7.40 -12.96 -27.67
CA GLU A 31 6.05 -12.77 -28.17
C GLU A 31 5.38 -11.87 -27.13
N ALA A 32 5.17 -10.61 -27.53
CA ALA A 32 4.19 -9.76 -26.89
C ALA A 32 2.88 -10.57 -26.89
N ASP A 33 2.55 -11.09 -25.72
CA ASP A 33 1.42 -11.98 -25.48
C ASP A 33 0.19 -11.41 -26.18
N GLU A 34 -0.26 -12.09 -27.24
CA GLU A 34 -1.29 -11.60 -28.12
C GLU A 34 -2.56 -11.29 -27.31
N THR A 35 -3.09 -10.11 -27.61
CA THR A 35 -4.23 -9.43 -27.00
C THR A 35 -5.41 -10.36 -26.68
N ASP A 36 -5.44 -10.86 -25.46
CA ASP A 36 -6.69 -11.31 -24.81
C ASP A 36 -7.71 -10.15 -24.88
N GLU A 37 -8.87 -10.41 -25.45
CA GLU A 37 -9.87 -9.39 -25.85
C GLU A 37 -10.44 -8.57 -24.67
N GLU A 38 -10.17 -8.98 -23.43
CA GLU A 38 -10.51 -8.21 -22.22
C GLU A 38 -9.31 -7.41 -21.72
N GLN A 39 -9.29 -6.14 -22.13
CA GLN A 39 -8.34 -5.13 -21.67
C GLN A 39 -8.37 -4.99 -20.15
N PRO A 40 -7.20 -4.90 -19.48
CA PRO A 40 -7.13 -4.83 -18.02
C PRO A 40 -7.74 -3.53 -17.49
N ARG A 41 -8.53 -3.61 -16.41
CA ARG A 41 -9.10 -2.43 -15.76
C ARG A 41 -8.11 -1.75 -14.83
N VAL A 42 -7.14 -2.50 -14.30
CA VAL A 42 -6.17 -2.02 -13.32
C VAL A 42 -4.75 -2.36 -13.75
N ILE A 43 -3.84 -1.41 -13.59
CA ILE A 43 -2.39 -1.64 -13.72
C ILE A 43 -1.75 -1.45 -12.36
N ILE A 44 -0.85 -2.36 -11.97
CA ILE A 44 -0.05 -2.25 -10.74
C ILE A 44 1.41 -2.07 -11.14
N ALA A 45 1.98 -0.91 -10.82
CA ALA A 45 3.40 -0.63 -11.01
C ALA A 45 4.17 -0.90 -9.72
N GLY A 46 5.01 -1.93 -9.73
CA GLY A 46 5.73 -2.44 -8.57
C GLY A 46 4.94 -3.54 -7.84
N PHE A 47 5.51 -4.72 -7.77
CA PHE A 47 4.95 -5.94 -7.18
C PHE A 47 5.81 -6.48 -6.04
N GLY A 48 6.43 -5.59 -5.28
CA GLY A 48 7.00 -5.91 -3.97
C GLY A 48 5.93 -6.17 -2.91
N ARG A 49 6.30 -6.05 -1.64
CA ARG A 49 5.41 -6.31 -0.48
C ARG A 49 4.07 -5.56 -0.54
N PHE A 50 4.09 -4.28 -0.94
CA PHE A 50 2.88 -3.46 -1.04
C PHE A 50 2.02 -3.90 -2.23
N GLY A 51 2.60 -3.96 -3.43
CA GLY A 51 1.92 -4.36 -4.66
C GLY A 51 1.33 -5.76 -4.60
N GLN A 52 2.02 -6.71 -3.96
CA GLN A 52 1.53 -8.08 -3.73
C GLN A 52 0.23 -8.13 -2.91
N ILE A 53 0.17 -7.38 -1.81
CA ILE A 53 -1.03 -7.36 -0.96
C ILE A 53 -2.19 -6.70 -1.70
N THR A 54 -1.94 -5.56 -2.36
CA THR A 54 -2.95 -4.85 -3.13
C THR A 54 -3.46 -5.69 -4.32
N GLY A 55 -2.56 -6.32 -5.07
CA GLY A 55 -2.91 -7.20 -6.18
C GLY A 55 -3.71 -8.41 -5.74
N ARG A 56 -3.32 -9.08 -4.63
CA ARG A 56 -4.07 -10.22 -4.09
C ARG A 56 -5.47 -9.83 -3.60
N LEU A 57 -5.62 -8.66 -3.00
CA LEU A 57 -6.93 -8.13 -2.60
C LEU A 57 -7.85 -7.94 -3.82
N LEU A 58 -7.33 -7.33 -4.88
CA LEU A 58 -8.07 -7.13 -6.12
C LEU A 58 -8.38 -8.46 -6.83
N LEU A 59 -7.44 -9.40 -6.83
CA LEU A 59 -7.60 -10.71 -7.43
C LEU A 59 -8.71 -11.50 -6.73
N SER A 60 -8.78 -11.42 -5.40
CA SER A 60 -9.86 -12.04 -4.62
C SER A 60 -11.25 -11.46 -4.93
N SER A 61 -11.30 -10.25 -5.51
CA SER A 61 -12.52 -9.59 -5.97
C SER A 61 -12.84 -9.85 -7.45
N GLY A 62 -12.05 -10.69 -8.13
CA GLY A 62 -12.21 -10.99 -9.56
C GLY A 62 -11.79 -9.84 -10.49
N VAL A 63 -11.01 -8.88 -10.00
CA VAL A 63 -10.55 -7.74 -10.80
C VAL A 63 -9.41 -8.20 -11.72
N LYS A 64 -9.58 -7.98 -13.03
CA LYS A 64 -8.53 -8.18 -14.01
C LYS A 64 -7.49 -7.07 -13.93
N MET A 65 -6.24 -7.44 -13.76
CA MET A 65 -5.14 -6.49 -13.64
C MET A 65 -3.90 -6.96 -14.40
N VAL A 66 -3.07 -5.99 -14.76
CA VAL A 66 -1.73 -6.20 -15.30
C VAL A 66 -0.71 -5.71 -14.28
N ILE A 67 0.39 -6.44 -14.15
CA ILE A 67 1.48 -6.10 -13.23
C ILE A 67 2.70 -5.68 -14.04
N LEU A 68 3.35 -4.59 -13.62
CA LEU A 68 4.65 -4.14 -14.08
C LEU A 68 5.66 -4.31 -12.94
N ASP A 69 6.71 -5.10 -13.16
CA ASP A 69 7.80 -5.25 -12.20
C ASP A 69 9.16 -5.38 -12.91
N HIS A 70 10.22 -4.96 -12.23
CA HIS A 70 11.61 -5.08 -12.68
C HIS A 70 12.36 -6.23 -11.98
N ASP A 71 11.75 -6.88 -10.99
CA ASP A 71 12.30 -8.06 -10.30
C ASP A 71 11.82 -9.36 -10.98
N PRO A 72 12.72 -10.17 -11.54
CA PRO A 72 12.36 -11.41 -12.22
C PRO A 72 11.79 -12.47 -11.26
N ASP A 73 12.14 -12.45 -9.98
CA ASP A 73 11.68 -13.45 -9.00
C ASP A 73 10.16 -13.35 -8.79
N HIS A 74 9.59 -12.15 -8.97
CA HIS A 74 8.16 -11.91 -8.84
C HIS A 74 7.37 -12.48 -10.03
N VAL A 75 7.98 -12.49 -11.23
CA VAL A 75 7.33 -12.94 -12.48
C VAL A 75 6.94 -14.42 -12.41
N ASP A 76 7.83 -15.28 -11.93
CA ASP A 76 7.61 -16.73 -11.87
C ASP A 76 6.50 -17.12 -10.90
N THR A 77 6.36 -16.37 -9.80
CA THR A 77 5.29 -16.60 -8.83
C THR A 77 3.94 -16.20 -9.41
N LEU A 78 3.89 -15.12 -10.20
CA LEU A 78 2.67 -14.55 -10.73
C LEU A 78 2.10 -15.29 -11.94
N ARG A 79 2.96 -15.87 -12.77
CA ARG A 79 2.53 -16.74 -13.88
C ARG A 79 1.71 -17.94 -13.38
N LYS A 80 1.95 -18.42 -12.15
CA LYS A 80 1.15 -19.49 -11.53
C LYS A 80 -0.29 -19.06 -11.21
N PHE A 81 -0.55 -17.77 -11.10
CA PHE A 81 -1.86 -17.19 -10.81
C PHE A 81 -2.56 -16.68 -12.06
N ASP A 82 -2.09 -17.06 -13.26
CA ASP A 82 -2.65 -16.62 -14.55
C ASP A 82 -2.70 -15.09 -14.70
N MET A 83 -1.75 -14.40 -14.05
CA MET A 83 -1.65 -12.95 -14.09
C MET A 83 -0.71 -12.53 -15.21
N LYS A 84 -1.14 -11.57 -16.03
CA LYS A 84 -0.29 -10.93 -17.02
C LYS A 84 0.73 -10.03 -16.32
N VAL A 85 2.01 -10.34 -16.51
CA VAL A 85 3.13 -9.60 -15.94
C VAL A 85 4.04 -9.14 -17.06
N PHE A 86 4.29 -7.84 -17.11
CA PHE A 86 5.33 -7.27 -17.95
C PHE A 86 6.57 -7.01 -17.11
N TYR A 87 7.66 -7.61 -17.56
CA TYR A 87 8.97 -7.39 -16.96
C TYR A 87 9.64 -6.17 -17.60
N GLY A 88 9.96 -5.18 -16.78
CA GLY A 88 10.68 -3.99 -17.24
C GLY A 88 10.58 -2.81 -16.29
N ASP A 89 11.28 -1.74 -16.65
CA ASP A 89 11.17 -0.46 -15.97
C ASP A 89 9.79 0.14 -16.22
N ALA A 90 9.03 0.34 -15.14
CA ALA A 90 7.68 0.85 -15.22
C ALA A 90 7.64 2.32 -15.71
N THR A 91 8.75 3.07 -15.64
CA THR A 91 8.84 4.46 -16.13
C THR A 91 8.90 4.57 -17.66
N ARG A 92 8.84 3.44 -18.37
CA ARG A 92 8.83 3.40 -19.83
C ARG A 92 7.41 3.51 -20.39
N VAL A 93 7.17 4.55 -21.20
CA VAL A 93 5.87 4.79 -21.86
C VAL A 93 5.46 3.59 -22.71
N ASP A 94 6.37 3.00 -23.48
CA ASP A 94 6.08 1.86 -24.36
C ASP A 94 5.65 0.61 -23.60
N LEU A 95 6.17 0.43 -22.38
CA LEU A 95 5.74 -0.65 -21.49
C LEU A 95 4.33 -0.41 -20.93
N LEU A 96 4.02 0.84 -20.55
CA LEU A 96 2.69 1.24 -20.09
C LEU A 96 1.64 1.10 -21.20
N GLU A 97 1.96 1.47 -22.43
CA GLU A 97 1.10 1.27 -23.60
C GLU A 97 0.83 -0.22 -23.83
N SER A 98 1.88 -1.04 -23.80
CA SER A 98 1.77 -2.50 -23.95
C SER A 98 0.94 -3.14 -22.82
N ALA A 99 1.01 -2.57 -21.62
CA ALA A 99 0.20 -2.97 -20.47
C ALA A 99 -1.26 -2.50 -20.53
N GLY A 100 -1.64 -1.73 -21.55
CA GLY A 100 -3.01 -1.25 -21.74
C GLY A 100 -3.35 0.03 -20.98
N ALA A 101 -2.36 0.86 -20.61
CA ALA A 101 -2.59 2.11 -19.87
C ALA A 101 -3.55 3.08 -20.57
N ALA A 102 -3.67 3.00 -21.89
CA ALA A 102 -4.62 3.81 -22.68
C ALA A 102 -6.10 3.45 -22.47
N LYS A 103 -6.40 2.29 -21.88
CA LYS A 103 -7.78 1.82 -21.62
C LYS A 103 -8.03 1.41 -20.17
N ALA A 104 -6.98 1.27 -19.37
CA ALA A 104 -7.11 1.03 -17.96
C ALA A 104 -7.88 2.17 -17.27
N GLU A 105 -8.54 1.85 -16.16
CA GLU A 105 -9.29 2.83 -15.36
C GLU A 105 -8.45 3.33 -14.18
N VAL A 106 -7.63 2.44 -13.61
CA VAL A 106 -6.85 2.71 -12.40
C VAL A 106 -5.41 2.24 -12.56
N LEU A 107 -4.48 3.10 -12.16
CA LEU A 107 -3.08 2.76 -11.93
C LEU A 107 -2.79 2.79 -10.44
N ILE A 108 -2.26 1.68 -9.93
CA ILE A 108 -1.73 1.57 -8.58
C ILE A 108 -0.22 1.71 -8.66
N ASN A 109 0.29 2.86 -8.27
CA ASN A 109 1.72 3.10 -8.13
C ASN A 109 2.19 2.58 -6.76
N ALA A 110 2.81 1.41 -6.76
CA ALA A 110 3.30 0.70 -5.58
C ALA A 110 4.84 0.68 -5.48
N ILE A 111 5.53 1.46 -6.32
CA ILE A 111 6.98 1.66 -6.32
C ILE A 111 7.45 2.19 -4.96
N ASP A 112 8.56 1.68 -4.44
CA ASP A 112 9.09 2.01 -3.12
C ASP A 112 10.04 3.20 -3.11
N ASP A 113 10.74 3.44 -4.22
CA ASP A 113 11.58 4.61 -4.43
C ASP A 113 10.75 5.89 -4.71
N PRO A 114 10.87 6.95 -3.89
CA PRO A 114 10.08 8.17 -4.06
C PRO A 114 10.31 8.91 -5.37
N GLU A 115 11.56 8.95 -5.87
CA GLU A 115 11.89 9.67 -7.11
C GLU A 115 11.26 8.97 -8.31
N THR A 116 11.42 7.65 -8.40
CA THR A 116 10.82 6.81 -9.45
C THR A 116 9.28 6.84 -9.38
N SER A 117 8.72 6.84 -8.17
CA SER A 117 7.28 7.00 -7.94
C SER A 117 6.75 8.33 -8.49
N MET A 118 7.45 9.44 -8.23
CA MET A 118 7.08 10.75 -8.76
C MET A 118 7.17 10.81 -10.29
N GLN A 119 8.24 10.28 -10.87
CA GLN A 119 8.42 10.20 -12.33
C GLN A 119 7.27 9.42 -12.99
N MET A 120 6.85 8.30 -12.41
CA MET A 120 5.70 7.53 -12.87
C MET A 120 4.42 8.39 -12.88
N VAL A 121 4.15 9.13 -11.80
CA VAL A 121 2.95 9.97 -11.70
C VAL A 121 2.95 11.07 -12.76
N GLU A 122 4.08 11.74 -12.97
CA GLU A 122 4.23 12.79 -13.99
C GLU A 122 3.97 12.24 -15.39
N LEU A 123 4.62 11.13 -15.74
CA LEU A 123 4.49 10.48 -17.04
C LEU A 123 3.05 10.05 -17.31
N VAL A 124 2.40 9.42 -16.34
CA VAL A 124 1.02 8.94 -16.46
C VAL A 124 0.05 10.11 -16.60
N LYS A 125 0.26 11.21 -15.88
CA LYS A 125 -0.57 12.41 -16.03
C LYS A 125 -0.40 13.09 -17.39
N GLU A 126 0.80 13.06 -17.95
CA GLU A 126 1.09 13.61 -19.27
C GLU A 126 0.45 12.76 -20.39
N HIS A 127 0.62 11.44 -20.35
CA HIS A 127 0.24 10.54 -21.46
C HIS A 127 -1.15 9.92 -21.30
N PHE A 128 -1.59 9.68 -20.07
CA PHE A 128 -2.84 8.98 -19.74
C PHE A 128 -3.69 9.77 -18.74
N PRO A 129 -4.16 10.99 -19.09
CA PRO A 129 -4.86 11.88 -18.16
C PRO A 129 -6.21 11.35 -17.65
N HIS A 130 -6.76 10.30 -18.29
CA HIS A 130 -7.99 9.63 -17.87
C HIS A 130 -7.77 8.61 -16.75
N LEU A 131 -6.51 8.19 -16.53
CA LEU A 131 -6.16 7.11 -15.62
C LEU A 131 -6.18 7.61 -14.18
N THR A 132 -6.96 6.93 -13.32
CA THR A 132 -7.01 7.29 -11.90
C THR A 132 -5.78 6.73 -11.19
N ILE A 133 -4.99 7.60 -10.56
CA ILE A 133 -3.75 7.20 -9.87
C ILE A 133 -4.02 7.01 -8.38
N ILE A 134 -3.74 5.82 -7.87
CA ILE A 134 -3.62 5.50 -6.45
C ILE A 134 -2.13 5.27 -6.17
N SER A 135 -1.52 6.09 -5.31
CA SER A 135 -0.07 6.05 -5.10
C SER A 135 0.28 5.73 -3.65
N ARG A 136 1.25 4.83 -3.49
CA ARG A 136 1.98 4.67 -2.24
C ARG A 136 2.83 5.92 -1.99
N ALA A 137 2.83 6.38 -0.75
CA ALA A 137 3.73 7.40 -0.22
C ALA A 137 4.65 6.75 0.82
N ARG A 138 5.94 7.11 0.81
CA ARG A 138 6.92 6.60 1.78
C ARG A 138 6.75 7.27 3.15
N ASP A 139 6.57 8.58 3.13
CA ASP A 139 6.49 9.45 4.30
C ASP A 139 5.61 10.68 4.01
N VAL A 140 5.63 11.66 4.93
CA VAL A 140 4.83 12.89 4.81
C VAL A 140 5.34 13.80 3.70
N ASP A 141 6.65 13.89 3.48
CA ASP A 141 7.21 14.76 2.44
C ASP A 141 6.86 14.21 1.05
N HIS A 142 7.02 12.90 0.84
CA HIS A 142 6.60 12.23 -0.40
C HIS A 142 5.08 12.32 -0.59
N TYR A 143 4.28 12.20 0.47
CA TYR A 143 2.83 12.43 0.39
C TYR A 143 2.51 13.83 -0.13
N ILE A 144 3.16 14.87 0.40
CA ILE A 144 2.94 16.25 -0.03
C ILE A 144 3.30 16.43 -1.51
N GLN A 145 4.44 15.89 -1.95
CA GLN A 145 4.85 15.92 -3.35
C GLN A 145 3.82 15.27 -4.28
N LEU A 146 3.32 14.08 -3.92
CA LEU A 146 2.30 13.37 -4.70
C LEU A 146 0.98 14.16 -4.77
N ARG A 147 0.56 14.78 -3.65
CA ARG A 147 -0.62 15.66 -3.62
C ARG A 147 -0.45 16.88 -4.51
N GLN A 148 0.73 17.51 -4.51
CA GLN A 148 1.07 18.64 -5.37
C GLN A 148 1.12 18.25 -6.85
N ALA A 149 1.61 17.05 -7.17
CA ALA A 149 1.50 16.47 -8.51
C ALA A 149 0.04 16.14 -8.89
N GLY A 150 -0.90 16.25 -7.96
CA GLY A 150 -2.34 16.10 -8.15
C GLY A 150 -2.84 14.67 -8.03
N VAL A 151 -2.13 13.80 -7.31
CA VAL A 151 -2.69 12.52 -6.82
C VAL A 151 -3.70 12.85 -5.72
N ALA A 152 -4.90 12.28 -5.77
CA ALA A 152 -6.00 12.69 -4.89
C ALA A 152 -5.78 12.29 -3.42
N ALA A 153 -5.42 11.03 -3.16
CA ALA A 153 -5.22 10.51 -1.82
C ALA A 153 -4.10 9.46 -1.82
N PRO A 154 -2.82 9.86 -1.69
CA PRO A 154 -1.72 8.93 -1.51
C PRO A 154 -1.84 8.17 -0.18
N GLU A 155 -1.38 6.92 -0.14
CA GLU A 155 -1.42 6.10 1.07
C GLU A 155 -0.01 5.96 1.66
N ARG A 156 0.18 6.37 2.93
CA ARG A 156 1.49 6.27 3.60
C ARG A 156 1.74 4.84 4.04
N GLU A 157 2.81 4.23 3.53
CA GLU A 157 3.04 2.78 3.59
C GLU A 157 3.03 2.16 5.00
N THR A 158 3.42 2.91 6.02
CA THR A 158 3.49 2.42 7.42
C THR A 158 2.37 2.95 8.32
N PHE A 159 1.57 3.91 7.87
CA PHE A 159 0.70 4.68 8.76
C PHE A 159 -0.39 3.82 9.40
N GLU A 160 -1.18 3.08 8.61
CA GLU A 160 -2.20 2.18 9.15
C GLU A 160 -1.62 1.02 9.97
N GLY A 161 -0.44 0.53 9.59
CA GLY A 161 0.29 -0.49 10.35
C GLY A 161 0.71 0.02 11.74
N ALA A 162 1.16 1.27 11.82
CA ALA A 162 1.51 1.93 13.07
C ALA A 162 0.28 2.17 13.94
N LEU A 163 -0.85 2.62 13.38
CA LEU A 163 -2.11 2.77 14.13
C LEU A 163 -2.59 1.44 14.72
N LYS A 164 -2.53 0.37 13.93
CA LYS A 164 -2.87 -0.98 14.41
C LYS A 164 -1.97 -1.42 15.57
N SER A 165 -0.67 -1.14 15.49
CA SER A 165 0.29 -1.45 16.56
C SER A 165 0.00 -0.64 17.83
N GLY A 166 -0.34 0.64 17.69
CA GLY A 166 -0.79 1.49 18.80
C GLY A 166 -2.05 0.97 19.48
N ARG A 167 -3.03 0.49 18.69
CA ARG A 167 -4.24 -0.16 19.23
C ARG A 167 -3.92 -1.40 20.05
N MET A 168 -3.08 -2.30 19.52
CA MET A 168 -2.66 -3.50 20.26
C MET A 168 -1.95 -3.14 21.57
N ALA A 169 -1.17 -2.07 21.59
CA ALA A 169 -0.54 -1.57 22.82
C ALA A 169 -1.58 -1.05 23.82
N LEU A 170 -2.56 -0.26 23.39
CA LEU A 170 -3.66 0.21 24.24
C LEU A 170 -4.47 -0.95 24.83
N GLU A 171 -4.81 -1.95 24.01
CA GLU A 171 -5.50 -3.17 24.44
C GLU A 171 -4.69 -3.94 25.49
N SER A 172 -3.38 -4.08 25.26
CA SER A 172 -2.47 -4.75 26.21
C SER A 172 -2.31 -3.99 27.54
N LEU A 173 -2.58 -2.68 27.54
CA LEU A 173 -2.61 -1.83 28.74
C LEU A 173 -3.96 -1.84 29.47
N GLY A 174 -4.91 -2.66 29.01
CA GLY A 174 -6.21 -2.88 29.65
C GLY A 174 -7.35 -2.07 29.06
N LEU A 175 -7.15 -1.40 27.92
CA LEU A 175 -8.21 -0.68 27.22
C LEU A 175 -9.10 -1.64 26.42
N GLY A 176 -10.41 -1.32 26.32
CA GLY A 176 -11.32 -2.11 25.48
C GLY A 176 -10.98 -1.98 23.99
N ALA A 177 -11.11 -3.06 23.21
CA ALA A 177 -10.77 -3.08 21.79
C ALA A 177 -11.57 -2.06 20.94
N TYR A 178 -12.84 -1.83 21.29
CA TYR A 178 -13.66 -0.80 20.65
C TYR A 178 -13.14 0.61 20.96
N GLU A 179 -12.86 0.90 22.24
CA GLU A 179 -12.32 2.20 22.67
C GLU A 179 -10.95 2.48 22.04
N ALA A 180 -10.07 1.47 21.99
CA ALA A 180 -8.76 1.57 21.33
C ALA A 180 -8.91 1.89 19.83
N ARG A 181 -9.89 1.27 19.16
CA ARG A 181 -10.22 1.57 17.76
C ARG A 181 -10.72 3.00 17.60
N GLU A 182 -11.68 3.44 18.40
CA GLU A 182 -12.24 4.80 18.32
C GLU A 182 -11.14 5.87 18.47
N ARG A 183 -10.21 5.67 19.41
CA ARG A 183 -9.05 6.54 19.58
C ARG A 183 -8.14 6.58 18.35
N ALA A 184 -7.86 5.42 17.76
CA ALA A 184 -7.08 5.36 16.53
C ALA A 184 -7.80 6.04 15.35
N ASP A 185 -9.12 5.89 15.27
CA ASP A 185 -9.96 6.49 14.23
C ASP A 185 -10.01 8.02 14.39
N LEU A 186 -10.06 8.53 15.62
CA LEU A 186 -9.94 9.96 15.92
C LEU A 186 -8.55 10.49 15.55
N PHE A 187 -7.48 9.82 15.97
CA PHE A 187 -6.10 10.20 15.62
C PHE A 187 -5.87 10.20 14.11
N ARG A 188 -6.43 9.21 13.38
CA ARG A 188 -6.36 9.15 11.92
C ARG A 188 -6.92 10.41 11.28
N ARG A 189 -8.15 10.80 11.64
CA ARG A 189 -8.81 11.98 11.05
C ARG A 189 -7.96 13.24 11.23
N PHE A 190 -7.51 13.50 12.45
CA PHE A 190 -6.67 14.66 12.74
C PHE A 190 -5.32 14.63 12.01
N ASN A 191 -4.70 13.45 11.90
CA ASN A 191 -3.44 13.33 11.19
C ASN A 191 -3.61 13.60 9.68
N HIS A 192 -4.71 13.15 9.07
CA HIS A 192 -5.02 13.49 7.68
C HIS A 192 -5.29 14.99 7.50
N GLU A 193 -6.12 15.60 8.36
CA GLU A 193 -6.39 17.04 8.32
C GLU A 193 -5.09 17.86 8.44
N MET A 194 -4.23 17.51 9.40
CA MET A 194 -2.90 18.11 9.55
C MET A 194 -2.09 18.07 8.26
N VAL A 195 -1.98 16.89 7.64
CA VAL A 195 -1.13 16.72 6.46
C VAL A 195 -1.74 17.45 5.25
N GLU A 196 -3.07 17.47 5.10
CA GLU A 196 -3.73 18.25 4.05
C GLU A 196 -3.55 19.77 4.25
N GLU A 197 -3.55 20.27 5.50
CA GLU A 197 -3.17 21.66 5.78
C GLU A 197 -1.71 21.94 5.38
N MET A 198 -0.80 21.00 5.65
CA MET A 198 0.59 21.11 5.22
C MET A 198 0.71 21.16 3.69
N VAL A 199 -0.08 20.37 2.95
CA VAL A 199 -0.15 20.40 1.48
C VAL A 199 -0.59 21.77 0.99
N ALA A 200 -1.68 22.31 1.54
CA ALA A 200 -2.22 23.62 1.12
C ALA A 200 -1.21 24.77 1.32
N MET A 201 -0.33 24.64 2.31
CA MET A 201 0.68 25.65 2.65
C MET A 201 2.09 25.30 2.16
N ALA A 202 2.29 24.21 1.44
CA ALA A 202 3.61 23.81 0.95
C ALA A 202 4.19 24.79 -0.08
N SER A 203 3.32 25.53 -0.80
CA SER A 203 3.68 26.65 -1.69
C SER A 203 3.94 27.97 -0.97
N SER A 204 3.95 27.99 0.37
CA SER A 204 4.00 29.21 1.17
C SER A 204 5.33 29.42 1.92
N THR A 205 5.53 30.62 2.47
CA THR A 205 6.82 31.08 3.01
C THR A 205 7.31 30.19 4.16
N ALA A 206 8.63 30.07 4.36
CA ALA A 206 9.22 29.25 5.45
C ALA A 206 8.62 29.55 6.85
N THR A 207 8.26 30.81 7.11
CA THR A 207 7.60 31.25 8.35
C THR A 207 6.20 30.64 8.54
N GLU A 208 5.46 30.44 7.46
CA GLU A 208 4.11 29.89 7.49
C GLU A 208 4.14 28.37 7.74
N ARG A 209 5.13 27.67 7.17
CA ARG A 209 5.37 26.24 7.48
C ARG A 209 5.68 26.02 8.95
N ALA A 210 6.51 26.88 9.55
CA ALA A 210 6.81 26.82 10.99
C ALA A 210 5.57 27.11 11.86
N ALA A 211 4.69 28.01 11.42
CA ALA A 211 3.43 28.31 12.10
C ALA A 211 2.44 27.13 12.05
N VAL A 212 2.41 26.36 10.95
CA VAL A 212 1.62 25.11 10.84
C VAL A 212 2.12 24.09 11.83
N PHE A 213 3.42 23.77 11.81
CA PHE A 213 3.99 22.80 12.75
C PHE A 213 3.68 23.16 14.21
N LYS A 214 3.73 24.45 14.54
CA LYS A 214 3.38 24.95 15.87
C LYS A 214 1.89 24.82 16.18
N ARG A 215 1.00 25.22 15.25
CA ARG A 215 -0.46 25.05 15.42
C ARG A 215 -0.82 23.59 15.57
N THR A 216 -0.30 22.72 14.72
CA THR A 216 -0.65 21.32 14.79
C THR A 216 -0.05 20.64 16.00
N SER A 217 1.18 20.98 16.40
CA SER A 217 1.72 20.50 17.68
C SER A 217 0.87 20.93 18.87
N THR A 218 0.31 22.15 18.82
CA THR A 218 -0.59 22.66 19.86
C THR A 218 -1.91 21.87 19.87
N MET A 219 -2.52 21.67 18.70
CA MET A 219 -3.75 20.89 18.53
C MET A 219 -3.56 19.43 18.98
N LEU A 220 -2.46 18.79 18.57
CA LEU A 220 -2.12 17.43 19.00
C LEU A 220 -1.91 17.36 20.52
N THR A 221 -1.32 18.39 21.12
CA THR A 221 -1.13 18.49 22.57
C THR A 221 -2.46 18.65 23.30
N GLU A 222 -3.36 19.49 22.80
CA GLU A 222 -4.71 19.66 23.35
C GLU A 222 -5.49 18.35 23.30
N ILE A 223 -5.46 17.65 22.16
CA ILE A 223 -6.13 16.35 22.00
C ILE A 223 -5.50 15.29 22.90
N ILE A 224 -4.18 15.20 22.99
CA ILE A 224 -3.50 14.26 23.91
C ILE A 224 -3.89 14.56 25.36
N ASN A 225 -4.02 15.84 25.73
CA ASN A 225 -4.44 16.21 27.07
C ASN A 225 -5.91 15.86 27.32
N GLU A 226 -6.79 16.07 26.34
CA GLU A 226 -8.21 15.70 26.41
C GLU A 226 -8.37 14.18 26.53
N ASP A 227 -7.66 13.40 25.72
CA ASP A 227 -7.71 11.94 25.72
C ASP A 227 -7.03 11.33 26.97
N ARG A 228 -5.98 11.97 27.49
CA ARG A 228 -5.37 11.61 28.78
C ARG A 228 -6.33 11.84 29.94
N ASN A 229 -7.09 12.93 29.91
CA ASN A 229 -8.12 13.17 30.91
C ASN A 229 -9.21 12.10 30.84
N HIS A 230 -9.59 11.66 29.64
CA HIS A 230 -10.48 10.51 29.42
C HIS A 230 -9.90 9.19 29.96
N LEU A 231 -8.62 8.88 29.72
CA LEU A 231 -7.93 7.71 30.31
C LEU A 231 -8.02 7.69 31.83
N SER A 232 -7.83 8.85 32.48
CA SER A 232 -7.90 8.96 33.94
C SER A 232 -9.31 8.73 34.50
N LEU A 233 -10.35 9.04 33.72
CA LEU A 233 -11.76 8.84 34.07
C LEU A 233 -12.18 7.38 33.86
N VAL A 234 -11.83 6.78 32.71
CA VAL A 234 -12.15 5.38 32.38
C VAL A 234 -11.38 4.39 33.26
N GLN A 235 -10.10 4.65 33.56
CA GLN A 235 -9.34 3.84 34.53
C GLN A 235 -9.92 3.94 35.95
N ARG A 236 -10.58 5.04 36.33
CA ARG A 236 -11.20 5.20 37.65
C ARG A 236 -12.56 4.52 37.77
N HIS A 237 -13.32 4.38 36.69
CA HIS A 237 -14.71 3.95 36.76
C HIS A 237 -15.05 2.68 35.96
N GLY A 238 -14.11 2.10 35.20
CA GLY A 238 -14.36 0.93 34.36
C GLY A 238 -15.35 1.24 33.23
N TRP A 239 -15.51 0.29 32.30
CA TRP A 239 -16.49 0.42 31.22
C TRP A 239 -17.91 0.50 31.80
N GLN A 240 -18.53 1.68 31.70
CA GLN A 240 -19.93 1.92 32.07
C GLN A 240 -20.73 2.11 30.78
N GLY A 241 -21.15 1.00 30.18
CA GLY A 241 -21.93 1.04 28.94
C GLY A 241 -23.30 1.71 29.13
N THR A 242 -23.53 2.83 28.44
CA THR A 242 -24.86 3.34 28.05
C THR A 242 -24.81 4.01 26.67
N GLU A 243 -25.95 4.07 25.98
CA GLU A 243 -26.11 4.43 24.55
C GLU A 243 -25.63 5.84 24.15
N GLU A 244 -25.40 6.77 25.08
CA GLU A 244 -24.94 8.13 24.78
C GLU A 244 -23.63 8.54 25.48
N GLY A 245 -22.97 7.63 26.19
CA GLY A 245 -21.60 7.86 26.70
C GLY A 245 -21.41 9.03 27.68
N LYS A 246 -22.46 9.54 28.33
CA LYS A 246 -22.36 10.54 29.42
C LYS A 246 -23.03 10.03 30.69
N HIS A 247 -22.22 9.78 31.72
CA HIS A 247 -22.68 9.48 33.08
C HIS A 247 -22.90 10.79 33.84
N THR A 248 -24.08 10.97 34.45
CA THR A 248 -24.45 12.23 35.14
C THR A 248 -23.78 12.40 36.50
N GLY A 249 -23.21 11.32 37.05
CA GLY A 249 -22.63 11.27 38.39
C GLY A 249 -23.63 10.80 39.45
N ASP A 250 -24.86 10.48 39.06
CA ASP A 250 -25.90 9.94 39.95
C ASP A 250 -25.72 8.41 40.12
N PRO A 251 -25.62 7.88 41.35
CA PRO A 251 -25.56 6.44 41.61
C PRO A 251 -26.82 5.67 41.16
N ALA A 252 -27.93 6.35 40.83
CA ALA A 252 -29.13 5.72 40.26
C ALA A 252 -28.97 5.31 38.79
N ASP A 253 -27.95 5.80 38.08
CA ASP A 253 -27.66 5.45 36.69
C ASP A 253 -26.87 4.13 36.55
N GLU A 254 -26.49 3.48 37.66
CA GLU A 254 -25.82 2.18 37.62
C GLU A 254 -26.80 1.04 37.28
N PRO A 255 -26.50 0.16 36.31
CA PRO A 255 -27.35 -0.98 36.01
C PRO A 255 -27.35 -1.99 37.16
N GLU A 256 -28.54 -2.51 37.52
CA GLU A 256 -28.74 -3.47 38.63
C GLU A 256 -27.87 -4.73 38.54
N SER A 257 -27.44 -5.12 37.34
CA SER A 257 -26.56 -6.27 37.14
C SER A 257 -25.23 -5.85 36.50
N LYS A 258 -24.18 -5.74 37.31
CA LYS A 258 -22.81 -5.73 36.82
C LYS A 258 -22.41 -7.17 36.44
N PRO A 259 -21.90 -7.43 35.21
CA PRO A 259 -21.34 -8.74 34.91
C PRO A 259 -20.14 -8.98 35.84
N SER A 260 -20.17 -10.09 36.57
CA SER A 260 -19.07 -10.50 37.45
C SER A 260 -17.86 -10.89 36.61
N ALA A 261 -16.69 -10.38 37.00
CA ALA A 261 -15.38 -10.68 36.43
C ALA A 261 -15.01 -12.18 36.53
#